data_AF-A0A7Y5BQZ2-F1
#
_entry.id   AF-A0A7Y5BQZ2-F1
#
_cell.length_a   1.000
_cell.length_b   1.000
_cell.length_c   1.000
_cell.angle_alpha   90.00
_cell.angle_beta   90.00
_cell.angle_gamma   90.00
#
_symmetry.space_group_name_H-M   'P 1'
#
loop_
_entity.id
_entity.type
_entity.pdbx_description
1 polymer ?
#
loop_
_entity_poly.entity_id
_entity_poly.type
_entity_poly.pdbx_seq_one_letter_code
_entity_poly.pdbx_strand_id
1 'polypeptide(L)'
;MPLEQEFPGSAKDWLRYARGDLQLARTRKTSLILYAALCFHAQQAAEKSLKAVLIGHGIPFPRTHNLRTLLDLMVNRFEIPDEVQTGRF
;
A
#
# COMPACT_ATOMS: atom_id res chain seq x y z
N MET A 1 -13.42 12.98 8.25
CA MET A 1 -12.86 11.97 7.31
C MET A 1 -12.50 12.72 6.04
N PRO A 2 -11.28 12.63 5.48
CA PRO A 2 -11.09 13.13 4.14
C PRO A 2 -11.93 12.29 3.17
N LEU A 3 -12.60 13.02 2.30
CA LEU A 3 -13.59 12.63 1.31
C LEU A 3 -13.11 11.46 0.44
N GLU A 4 -14.06 10.62 0.03
CA GLU A 4 -13.89 9.51 -0.91
C GLU A 4 -12.93 9.89 -2.04
N GLN A 5 -11.71 9.35 -2.00
CA GLN A 5 -10.68 9.64 -2.99
C GLN A 5 -11.10 9.04 -4.33
N GLU A 6 -11.16 9.88 -5.37
CA GLU A 6 -11.22 9.46 -6.77
C GLU A 6 -10.30 8.27 -6.97
N PHE A 7 -10.85 7.16 -7.50
CA PHE A 7 -10.06 5.96 -7.76
C PHE A 7 -8.96 6.34 -8.75
N PRO A 8 -7.67 6.16 -8.40
CA PRO A 8 -6.62 6.25 -9.39
C PRO A 8 -6.93 5.19 -10.45
N GLY A 9 -7.23 5.61 -11.68
CA GLY A 9 -7.76 4.71 -12.71
C GLY A 9 -6.72 3.70 -13.17
N SER A 10 -5.43 4.06 -13.14
CA SER A 10 -4.34 3.22 -13.64
C SER A 10 -3.38 2.76 -12.54
N ALA A 11 -2.71 1.62 -12.76
CA ALA A 11 -1.62 1.14 -11.90
C ALA A 11 -0.52 2.21 -11.69
N LYS A 12 -0.24 3.03 -12.72
CA LYS A 12 0.74 4.10 -12.64
C LYS A 12 0.32 5.19 -11.65
N ASP A 13 -0.96 5.54 -11.60
CA ASP A 13 -1.48 6.52 -10.66
C ASP A 13 -1.40 5.99 -9.23
N TRP A 14 -1.78 4.72 -9.00
CA TRP A 14 -1.61 4.07 -7.70
C TRP A 14 -0.15 4.10 -7.22
N LEU A 15 0.82 3.79 -8.10
CA LEU A 15 2.24 3.91 -7.76
C LEU A 15 2.69 5.36 -7.51
N ARG A 16 2.06 6.35 -8.15
CA ARG A 16 2.33 7.77 -7.87
C ARG A 16 1.89 8.11 -6.43
N TYR A 17 0.68 7.72 -6.03
CA TYR A 17 0.21 7.93 -4.67
C TYR A 17 1.04 7.16 -3.63
N ALA A 18 1.36 5.89 -3.90
CA ALA A 18 2.19 5.07 -3.03
C ALA A 18 3.57 5.70 -2.77
N ARG A 19 4.18 6.30 -3.80
CA ARG A 19 5.43 7.04 -3.66
C ARG A 19 5.29 8.28 -2.79
N GLY A 20 4.18 9.00 -2.90
CA GLY A 20 3.88 10.14 -2.02
C GLY A 20 3.80 9.73 -0.55
N ASP A 21 3.07 8.65 -0.26
CA ASP A 21 3.00 8.11 1.10
C ASP A 21 4.36 7.63 1.61
N LEU A 22 5.16 6.96 0.78
CA LEU A 22 6.50 6.53 1.17
C LEU A 22 7.42 7.71 1.53
N GLN A 23 7.32 8.84 0.82
CA GLN A 23 8.07 10.05 1.16
C GLN A 23 7.63 10.62 2.51
N LEU A 24 6.33 10.64 2.79
CA LEU A 24 5.80 11.07 4.09
C LEU A 24 6.25 10.14 5.22
N ALA A 25 6.19 8.83 5.01
CA ALA A 25 6.64 7.82 5.97
C ALA A 25 8.15 7.93 6.30
N ARG A 26 8.96 8.37 5.33
CA ARG A 26 10.42 8.57 5.48
C ARG A 26 10.81 9.93 6.06
N THR A 27 9.85 10.80 6.32
CA THR A 27 10.15 12.12 6.90
C THR A 27 10.79 11.96 8.28
N ARG A 28 11.76 12.85 8.59
CA ARG A 28 12.44 12.84 9.88
C ARG A 28 11.43 13.02 11.01
N LYS A 29 11.47 12.10 11.98
CA LYS A 29 10.72 12.21 13.24
C LYS A 29 11.11 13.49 13.97
N THR A 30 10.11 14.31 14.30
CA THR A 30 10.22 15.46 15.21
C THR A 30 9.41 15.19 16.49
N SER A 31 9.48 16.07 17.49
CA SER A 31 8.65 15.94 18.70
C SER A 31 7.15 16.00 18.41
N LEU A 32 6.73 16.74 17.38
CA LEU A 32 5.33 16.94 17.01
C LEU A 32 4.74 15.81 16.16
N ILE A 33 5.59 15.10 15.40
CA ILE A 33 5.12 14.02 14.53
C ILE A 33 4.98 12.74 15.36
N LEU A 34 3.80 12.14 15.41
CA LEU A 34 3.60 10.85 16.07
C LEU A 34 4.12 9.71 15.18
N TYR A 35 4.70 8.67 15.79
CA TYR A 35 5.09 7.47 15.04
C TYR A 35 3.90 6.83 14.32
N ALA A 36 2.71 6.89 14.93
CA ALA A 36 1.47 6.45 14.31
C ALA A 36 1.22 7.10 12.93
N ALA A 37 1.55 8.38 12.75
CA ALA A 37 1.41 9.06 11.46
C ALA A 37 2.41 8.53 10.41
N LEU A 38 3.68 8.32 10.81
CA LEU A 38 4.69 7.74 9.93
C LEU A 38 4.33 6.30 9.53
N CYS A 39 3.89 5.47 10.49
CA CYS A 39 3.43 4.11 10.26
C CYS A 39 2.17 4.05 9.39
N PHE A 40 1.23 4.99 9.57
CA PHE A 40 0.04 5.10 8.71
C PHE A 40 0.43 5.32 7.25
N HIS A 41 1.35 6.25 6.98
CA HIS A 41 1.83 6.46 5.61
C HIS A 41 2.64 5.27 5.08
N ALA A 42 3.42 4.57 5.93
CA ALA A 42 4.11 3.36 5.52
C ALA A 42 3.13 2.26 5.08
N GLN A 43 2.05 2.05 5.85
CA GLN A 43 1.01 1.08 5.52
C GLN A 43 0.26 1.47 4.23
N GLN A 44 -0.08 2.75 4.05
CA GLN A 44 -0.72 3.26 2.84
C GLN A 44 0.17 3.10 1.60
N ALA A 45 1.48 3.34 1.73
CA ALA A 45 2.43 3.12 0.65
C ALA A 45 2.47 1.65 0.20
N ALA A 46 2.49 0.72 1.16
CA ALA A 46 2.43 -0.72 0.87
C ALA A 46 1.10 -1.10 0.20
N GLU A 47 -0.03 -0.67 0.76
CA GLU A 47 -1.36 -1.00 0.25
C GLU A 47 -1.55 -0.53 -1.20
N LYS A 48 -1.17 0.73 -1.49
CA LYS A 48 -1.32 1.31 -2.82
C LYS A 48 -0.38 0.67 -3.83
N SER A 49 0.82 0.26 -3.41
CA SER A 49 1.76 -0.48 -4.26
C SER A 49 1.19 -1.84 -4.64
N LEU A 50 0.64 -2.59 -3.68
CA LEU A 50 0.01 -3.89 -3.95
C LEU A 50 -1.20 -3.74 -4.88
N LYS A 51 -2.07 -2.74 -4.64
CA LYS A 51 -3.20 -2.46 -5.54
C LYS A 51 -2.74 -2.11 -6.96
N ALA A 52 -1.64 -1.38 -7.11
CA ALA A 52 -1.07 -1.10 -8.44
C ALA A 52 -0.65 -2.39 -9.18
N VAL A 53 -0.03 -3.34 -8.48
CA VAL A 53 0.33 -4.65 -9.06
C VAL A 53 -0.93 -5.40 -9.50
N LEU A 54 -1.96 -5.47 -8.65
CA LEU A 54 -3.21 -6.15 -8.98
C LEU A 54 -3.87 -5.52 -10.23
N ILE A 55 -3.93 -4.19 -10.30
CA ILE A 55 -4.47 -3.46 -11.46
C ILE A 55 -3.64 -3.72 -12.72
N GLY A 56 -2.31 -3.68 -12.62
CA GLY A 56 -1.40 -3.92 -13.74
C GLY A 56 -1.57 -5.31 -14.36
N HIS A 57 -2.06 -6.27 -13.58
CA HIS A 57 -2.36 -7.63 -14.01
C HIS A 57 -3.85 -7.91 -14.23
N GLY A 58 -4.71 -6.88 -14.24
CA GLY A 58 -6.15 -7.03 -14.46
C GLY A 58 -6.87 -7.86 -13.39
N ILE A 59 -6.33 -7.87 -12.16
CA ILE A 59 -6.87 -8.65 -11.03
C ILE A 59 -7.82 -7.75 -10.24
N PRO A 60 -9.14 -8.07 -10.20
CA PRO A 60 -10.06 -7.34 -9.35
C PRO A 60 -9.76 -7.64 -7.88
N PHE A 61 -9.92 -6.62 -7.03
CA PHE A 61 -9.74 -6.75 -5.59
C PHE A 61 -10.87 -6.03 -4.85
N PRO A 62 -11.27 -6.52 -3.67
CA PRO A 62 -12.30 -5.87 -2.88
C PRO A 62 -11.81 -4.50 -2.36
N ARG A 63 -12.74 -3.57 -2.10
CA ARG A 63 -12.41 -2.32 -1.38
C ARG A 63 -12.09 -2.66 0.07
N THR A 64 -10.81 -2.94 0.31
CA THR A 64 -10.27 -3.29 1.62
C THR A 64 -9.02 -2.47 1.90
N HIS A 65 -8.80 -2.20 3.20
CA HIS A 65 -7.55 -1.66 3.75
C HIS A 65 -6.71 -2.74 4.43
N ASN A 66 -7.04 -4.01 4.17
CA ASN A 66 -6.32 -5.16 4.73
C ASN A 66 -5.24 -5.64 3.75
N LEU A 67 -3.97 -5.43 4.11
CA LEU A 67 -2.82 -5.88 3.31
C LEU A 67 -2.80 -7.39 3.08
N ARG A 68 -3.19 -8.20 4.08
CA ARG A 68 -3.23 -9.66 3.96
C ARG A 68 -4.20 -10.09 2.88
N THR A 69 -5.40 -9.50 2.83
CA THR A 69 -6.37 -9.79 1.78
C THR A 69 -5.82 -9.48 0.38
N LEU A 70 -5.01 -8.43 0.22
CA LEU A 70 -4.38 -8.12 -1.06
C LEU A 70 -3.27 -9.11 -1.41
N LEU A 71 -2.46 -9.51 -0.43
CA LEU A 71 -1.41 -10.52 -0.61
C LEU A 71 -1.98 -11.89 -0.96
N ASP A 72 -3.10 -12.29 -0.35
CA ASP A 72 -3.76 -13.57 -0.63
C ASP A 72 -4.20 -13.68 -2.10
N LEU A 73 -4.55 -12.56 -2.75
CA LEU A 73 -4.85 -12.51 -4.19
C LEU A 73 -3.61 -12.73 -5.08
N MET A 74 -2.41 -12.57 -4.52
CA MET A 74 -1.13 -12.67 -5.22
C MET A 74 -0.44 -14.03 -5.06
N VAL A 75 -0.68 -14.76 -3.96
CA VAL A 75 0.07 -15.99 -3.59
C VAL A 75 0.15 -17.05 -4.69
N ASN A 76 -0.90 -17.18 -5.52
CA ASN A 76 -0.95 -18.17 -6.60
C ASN A 76 -0.53 -17.61 -7.98
N ARG A 77 -0.06 -16.36 -8.03
CA ARG A 77 0.20 -15.62 -9.28
C ARG A 77 1.58 -15.00 -9.33
N PHE A 78 2.19 -14.75 -8.18
CA PHE A 78 3.51 -14.14 -8.04
C PHE A 78 4.31 -14.91 -7.00
N GLU A 79 5.62 -14.98 -7.21
CA GLU A 79 6.53 -15.37 -6.13
C GLU A 79 6.58 -14.21 -5.13
N ILE A 80 6.05 -14.45 -3.94
CA ILE A 80 6.07 -13.50 -2.83
C ILE A 80 7.19 -13.92 -1.88
N PRO A 81 8.15 -13.04 -1.53
CA PRO A 81 9.17 -13.36 -0.54
C PRO A 81 8.58 -13.73 0.82
N ASP A 82 9.18 -14.71 1.50
CA ASP A 82 8.71 -15.24 2.78
C ASP A 82 8.58 -14.16 3.86
N GLU A 83 9.47 -13.16 3.86
CA GLU A 83 9.45 -12.05 4.81
C GLU A 83 8.15 -11.24 4.68
N VAL A 84 7.68 -11.05 3.45
CA VAL A 84 6.44 -10.32 3.13
C VAL A 84 5.21 -11.16 3.48
N GLN A 85 5.25 -12.47 3.21
CA GLN A 85 4.13 -13.37 3.47
C GLN A 85 3.89 -13.61 4.98
N THR A 86 4.98 -13.71 5.74
CA THR A 86 4.94 -13.92 7.20
C THR A 86 4.78 -12.62 7.99
N GLY A 87 5.05 -11.47 7.37
CA GLY A 87 5.03 -10.17 8.02
C GLY A 87 6.15 -9.99 9.05
N ARG A 88 7.24 -10.74 8.90
CA ARG A 88 8.44 -10.61 9.73
C ARG A 88 9.35 -9.56 9.11
N PHE A 89 9.27 -8.33 9.63
CA PHE A 89 10.11 -7.19 9.24
C PHE A 89 10.91 -6.68 10.45
#